data_AF-A0A2D6L7H8-F1
#
_entry.id   AF-A0A2D6L7H8-F1
#
_cell.length_a   1.000
_cell.length_b   1.000
_cell.length_c   1.000
_cell.angle_alpha   90.00
_cell.angle_beta   90.00
_cell.angle_gamma   90.00
#
_symmetry.space_group_name_H-M   'P 1'
#
loop_
_entity.id
_entity.type
_entity.pdbx_description
1 polymer ?
#
loop_
_entity_poly.entity_id
_entity_poly.type
_entity_poly.pdbx_seq_one_letter_code
_entity_poly.pdbx_strand_id
1 'polypeptide(L)'
;MPPFLSRAEWIFKITSAVVIFVFASVALLLYATPAHAFDGIITYQGKLSDNSGTTVSDSTYNIIFSIYDTSTGGSCLYTASGTCGTPTAVSVTVTGGIFSVNLGDGSDTNTIDPTIFQSNNLFLGVTVESDSEMTPRKQLNNVGFAYNALYLSGLATSTAGGTGAYIPAALDNGDFVFTGTPTSTEVAGGVLYINPSSATADYTLLGLAVGGTEKFRVDEDGDIFASGTMNIAGNIMPHSNNSSDLGSASLSYNDIYASGTVHLGYDGGARSPMLLVDGSSTIVAIASG
;
A
#
# COMPACT_ATOMS: atom_id res chain seq x y z
N MET A 1 -7.24 -57.86 8.75
CA MET A 1 -7.58 -57.20 7.48
C MET A 1 -8.70 -56.22 7.75
N PRO A 2 -8.53 -54.90 7.59
CA PRO A 2 -9.65 -53.97 7.76
C PRO A 2 -10.71 -54.25 6.69
N PRO A 3 -12.02 -54.18 7.02
CA PRO A 3 -13.08 -54.43 6.05
C PRO A 3 -13.06 -53.34 4.97
N PHE A 4 -13.07 -53.77 3.70
CA PHE A 4 -13.23 -52.86 2.57
C PHE A 4 -14.64 -52.27 2.62
N LEU A 5 -14.75 -50.97 2.89
CA LEU A 5 -15.99 -50.23 2.82
C LEU A 5 -16.59 -50.36 1.42
N SER A 6 -17.91 -50.54 1.34
CA SER A 6 -18.62 -50.62 0.06
C SER A 6 -18.53 -49.28 -0.70
N ARG A 7 -18.67 -49.32 -2.04
CA ARG A 7 -18.67 -48.10 -2.87
C ARG A 7 -19.72 -47.07 -2.42
N ALA A 8 -20.86 -47.54 -1.92
CA ALA A 8 -21.93 -46.68 -1.40
C ALA A 8 -21.53 -45.94 -0.11
N GLU A 9 -20.83 -46.62 0.80
CA GLU A 9 -20.31 -46.00 2.03
C GLU A 9 -19.18 -44.99 1.74
N TRP A 10 -18.38 -45.25 0.72
CA TRP A 10 -17.36 -44.30 0.22
C TRP A 10 -18.00 -43.02 -0.31
N ILE A 11 -19.02 -43.14 -1.17
CA ILE A 11 -19.74 -42.00 -1.73
C ILE A 11 -20.40 -41.21 -0.60
N PHE A 12 -21.13 -41.86 0.30
CA PHE A 12 -21.82 -41.19 1.40
C PHE A 12 -20.88 -40.41 2.34
N LYS A 13 -19.71 -40.97 2.65
CA LYS A 13 -18.69 -40.29 3.48
C LYS A 13 -18.08 -39.08 2.79
N ILE A 14 -17.79 -39.18 1.48
CA ILE A 14 -17.27 -38.06 0.69
C ILE A 14 -18.31 -36.94 0.59
N THR A 15 -19.58 -37.28 0.29
CA THR A 15 -20.64 -36.27 0.18
C THR A 15 -20.88 -35.55 1.51
N SER A 16 -20.91 -36.28 2.63
CA SER A 16 -21.02 -35.65 3.96
C SER A 16 -19.83 -34.74 4.28
N ALA A 17 -18.60 -35.16 3.96
CA ALA A 17 -17.40 -34.36 4.19
C ALA A 17 -17.43 -33.06 3.36
N VAL A 18 -17.87 -33.13 2.10
CA VAL A 18 -18.00 -31.94 1.24
C VAL A 18 -19.08 -30.99 1.76
N VAL A 19 -20.24 -31.49 2.19
CA VAL A 19 -21.32 -30.65 2.75
C VAL A 19 -20.87 -29.96 4.04
N ILE A 20 -20.19 -30.67 4.94
CA ILE A 20 -19.65 -30.08 6.18
C ILE A 20 -18.60 -29.02 5.86
N PHE A 21 -17.71 -29.29 4.90
CA PHE A 21 -16.68 -28.32 4.49
C PHE A 21 -17.29 -27.05 3.89
N VAL A 22 -18.32 -27.17 3.05
CA VAL A 22 -19.04 -26.02 2.48
C VAL A 22 -19.76 -25.23 3.56
N PHE A 23 -20.46 -25.89 4.49
CA PHE A 23 -21.15 -25.21 5.58
C PHE A 23 -20.16 -24.50 6.53
N ALA A 24 -19.04 -25.13 6.85
CA ALA A 24 -17.99 -24.53 7.66
C ALA A 24 -17.34 -23.32 6.96
N SER A 25 -17.15 -23.38 5.64
CA SER A 25 -16.59 -22.28 4.84
C SER A 25 -17.55 -21.08 4.76
N VAL A 26 -18.85 -21.33 4.57
CA VAL A 26 -19.89 -20.28 4.58
C VAL A 26 -20.04 -19.67 5.96
N ALA A 27 -20.02 -20.49 7.03
CA ALA A 27 -20.01 -19.99 8.39
C ALA A 27 -18.79 -19.10 8.64
N LEU A 28 -17.59 -19.51 8.21
CA LEU A 28 -16.35 -18.73 8.36
C LEU A 28 -16.41 -17.38 7.62
N LEU A 29 -17.03 -17.32 6.44
CA LEU A 29 -17.27 -16.09 5.69
C LEU A 29 -18.25 -15.12 6.39
N LEU A 30 -19.16 -15.64 7.23
CA LEU A 30 -20.10 -14.85 8.02
C LEU A 30 -19.48 -14.33 9.33
N TYR A 31 -18.28 -14.78 9.71
CA TYR A 31 -17.53 -14.31 10.87
C TYR A 31 -16.36 -13.38 10.50
N ALA A 32 -16.43 -12.70 9.35
CA ALA A 32 -15.55 -11.56 9.11
C ALA A 32 -15.88 -10.48 10.14
N THR A 33 -15.05 -10.37 11.19
CA THR A 33 -15.10 -9.21 12.07
C THR A 33 -14.81 -7.98 11.22
N PRO A 34 -15.59 -6.89 11.33
CA PRO A 34 -15.20 -5.64 10.69
C PRO A 34 -13.76 -5.33 11.13
N ALA A 35 -12.93 -4.93 10.17
CA ALA A 35 -11.65 -4.31 10.50
C ALA A 35 -11.94 -3.21 11.51
N HIS A 36 -11.24 -3.21 12.65
CA HIS A 36 -11.39 -2.18 13.66
C HIS A 36 -11.19 -0.82 12.99
N ALA A 37 -12.29 -0.11 12.79
CA ALA A 37 -12.26 1.27 12.37
C ALA A 37 -11.54 2.03 13.48
N PHE A 38 -10.68 2.95 13.08
CA PHE A 38 -10.24 4.00 13.99
C PHE A 38 -11.50 4.67 14.58
N ASP A 39 -11.67 4.58 15.90
CA ASP A 39 -12.76 5.26 16.59
C ASP A 39 -12.42 6.76 16.57
N GLY A 40 -12.95 7.46 15.57
CA GLY A 40 -12.79 8.90 15.35
C GLY A 40 -13.52 9.75 16.38
N ILE A 41 -13.29 9.46 17.66
CA ILE A 41 -13.96 10.08 18.80
C ILE A 41 -13.22 11.34 19.19
N ILE A 42 -13.94 12.45 19.27
CA ILE A 42 -13.44 13.73 19.78
C ILE A 42 -14.17 14.05 21.08
N THR A 43 -13.43 14.10 22.18
CA THR A 43 -13.97 14.63 23.44
C THR A 43 -13.97 16.15 23.40
N TYR A 44 -15.15 16.75 23.56
CA TYR A 44 -15.32 18.19 23.71
C TYR A 44 -15.78 18.53 25.13
N GLN A 45 -15.11 19.48 25.77
CA GLN A 45 -15.46 20.00 27.09
C GLN A 45 -15.79 21.48 27.00
N GLY A 46 -16.85 21.88 27.69
CA GLY A 46 -17.32 23.26 27.72
C GLY A 46 -17.81 23.67 29.10
N LYS A 47 -17.86 24.98 29.31
CA LYS A 47 -18.54 25.59 30.46
C LYS A 47 -19.76 26.35 29.95
N LEU A 48 -20.92 26.08 30.53
CA LEU A 48 -22.15 26.82 30.30
C LEU A 48 -22.33 27.90 31.38
N SER A 49 -22.60 29.11 30.91
CA SER A 49 -22.99 30.25 31.74
C SER A 49 -24.24 30.89 31.15
N ASP A 50 -25.06 31.46 32.01
CA ASP A 50 -26.20 32.28 31.60
C ASP A 50 -25.78 33.64 31.02
N ASN A 51 -26.76 34.43 30.61
CA ASN A 51 -26.55 35.78 30.06
C ASN A 51 -25.94 36.78 31.06
N SER A 52 -25.93 36.46 32.36
CA SER A 52 -25.27 37.26 33.41
C SER A 52 -23.84 36.79 33.68
N GLY A 53 -23.35 35.77 32.96
CA GLY A 53 -22.05 35.15 33.17
C GLY A 53 -22.01 34.20 34.37
N THR A 54 -23.15 33.91 34.99
CA THR A 54 -23.23 32.97 36.11
C THR A 54 -23.28 31.55 35.58
N THR A 55 -22.56 30.65 36.22
CA THR A 55 -22.57 29.23 35.91
C THR A 55 -24.00 28.67 36.00
N VAL A 56 -24.44 27.92 35.00
CA VAL A 56 -25.77 27.28 35.02
C VAL A 56 -25.87 26.23 36.14
N SER A 57 -27.09 25.94 36.59
CA SER A 57 -27.37 24.92 37.60
C SER A 57 -27.03 23.51 37.12
N ASP A 58 -26.72 22.62 38.06
CA ASP A 58 -26.50 21.20 37.76
C ASP A 58 -27.80 20.57 37.26
N SER A 59 -27.79 20.09 36.01
CA SER A 59 -28.93 19.47 35.33
C SER A 59 -28.47 18.78 34.05
N THR A 60 -29.37 18.04 33.41
CA THR A 60 -29.23 17.64 32.01
C THR A 60 -29.77 18.75 31.11
N TYR A 61 -29.03 19.05 30.04
CA TYR A 61 -29.38 20.02 29.02
C TYR A 61 -29.35 19.34 27.64
N ASN A 62 -30.29 19.72 26.77
CA ASN A 62 -30.32 19.30 25.38
C ASN A 62 -29.41 20.21 24.56
N ILE A 63 -28.34 19.66 24.00
CA ILE A 63 -27.35 20.44 23.26
C ILE A 63 -27.18 19.86 21.86
N ILE A 64 -27.25 20.73 20.85
CA ILE A 64 -26.94 20.39 19.47
C ILE A 64 -25.47 20.73 19.23
N PHE A 65 -24.70 19.75 18.74
CA PHE A 65 -23.32 19.93 18.30
C PHE A 65 -23.23 19.66 16.80
N SER A 66 -22.66 20.60 16.07
CA SER A 66 -22.43 20.46 14.62
C SER A 66 -21.06 21.01 14.23
N ILE A 67 -20.39 20.37 13.26
CA ILE A 67 -19.12 20.84 12.71
C ILE A 67 -19.38 21.41 11.31
N TYR A 68 -18.77 22.56 11.04
CA TYR A 68 -18.91 23.30 9.79
C TYR A 68 -17.55 23.66 9.19
N ASP A 69 -17.56 24.00 7.91
CA ASP A 69 -16.39 24.49 7.16
C ASP A 69 -16.06 25.98 7.40
N THR A 70 -16.98 26.76 7.97
CA THR A 70 -16.80 28.19 8.29
C THR A 70 -17.28 28.60 9.69
N SER A 71 -16.75 29.73 10.18
CA SER A 71 -17.06 30.28 11.51
C SER A 71 -18.49 30.82 11.67
N THR A 72 -19.14 31.18 10.55
CA THR A 72 -20.56 31.54 10.44
C THR A 72 -21.10 31.11 9.06
N GLY A 73 -22.35 30.65 8.99
CA GLY A 73 -22.92 30.11 7.75
C GLY A 73 -22.30 28.75 7.37
N GLY A 74 -21.90 28.59 6.11
CA GLY A 74 -21.14 27.42 5.65
C GLY A 74 -21.95 26.13 5.51
N SER A 75 -21.25 25.05 5.17
CA SER A 75 -21.81 23.71 5.04
C SER A 75 -21.62 22.95 6.35
N CYS A 76 -22.67 22.28 6.82
CA CYS A 76 -22.54 21.30 7.91
C CYS A 76 -21.84 20.06 7.36
N LEU A 77 -20.76 19.64 8.03
CA LEU A 77 -19.96 18.47 7.73
C LEU A 77 -20.29 17.29 8.66
N TYR A 78 -20.75 17.59 9.87
CA TYR A 78 -21.14 16.60 10.88
C TYR A 78 -22.14 17.20 11.87
N THR A 79 -23.02 16.38 12.42
CA THR A 79 -23.83 16.71 13.60
C THR A 79 -23.89 15.52 14.54
N ALA A 80 -23.87 15.77 15.85
CA ALA A 80 -23.85 14.72 16.85
C ALA A 80 -25.11 13.86 16.87
N SER A 81 -26.27 14.38 16.46
CA SER A 81 -27.49 13.58 16.35
C SER A 81 -28.39 14.11 15.25
N GLY A 82 -29.14 13.23 14.59
CA GLY A 82 -29.96 13.58 13.43
C GLY A 82 -29.12 13.67 12.15
N THR A 83 -29.43 14.66 11.29
CA THR A 83 -28.68 14.88 10.04
C THR A 83 -28.28 16.35 9.91
N CYS A 84 -27.28 16.66 9.09
CA CYS A 84 -26.85 18.05 8.89
C CYS A 84 -27.97 18.99 8.38
N GLY A 85 -29.01 18.47 7.72
CA GLY A 85 -30.18 19.26 7.32
C GLY A 85 -31.18 19.51 8.45
N THR A 86 -31.23 18.61 9.43
CA THR A 86 -32.11 18.68 10.61
C THR A 86 -31.37 18.15 11.84
N PRO A 87 -30.40 18.92 12.38
CA PRO A 87 -29.64 18.48 13.52
C PRO A 87 -30.55 18.41 14.76
N THR A 88 -30.32 17.41 15.61
CA THR A 88 -31.11 17.20 16.82
C THR A 88 -30.21 17.22 18.05
N ALA A 89 -30.82 17.43 19.21
CA ALA A 89 -30.07 17.58 20.44
C ALA A 89 -29.64 16.24 21.03
N VAL A 90 -28.49 16.24 21.68
CA VAL A 90 -28.01 15.18 22.57
C VAL A 90 -28.24 15.63 24.01
N SER A 91 -28.71 14.74 24.88
CA SER A 91 -28.89 15.04 26.29
C SER A 91 -27.55 14.97 27.02
N VAL A 92 -27.05 16.09 27.52
CA VAL A 92 -25.75 16.23 28.17
C VAL A 92 -25.92 16.63 29.62
N THR A 93 -25.30 15.88 30.53
CA THR A 93 -25.29 16.23 31.97
C THR A 93 -24.25 17.29 32.24
N VAL A 94 -24.66 18.35 32.93
CA VAL A 94 -23.84 19.51 33.31
C VAL A 94 -23.73 19.54 34.83
N THR A 95 -22.50 19.68 35.34
CA THR A 95 -22.21 19.75 36.78
C THR A 95 -21.17 20.83 37.05
N GLY A 96 -21.46 21.74 37.97
CA GLY A 96 -20.69 22.97 38.16
C GLY A 96 -20.62 23.82 36.89
N GLY A 97 -21.65 23.73 36.03
CA GLY A 97 -21.70 24.30 34.69
C GLY A 97 -20.69 23.75 33.70
N ILE A 98 -19.98 22.66 34.01
CA ILE A 98 -19.04 22.00 33.10
C ILE A 98 -19.73 20.77 32.51
N PHE A 99 -19.48 20.52 31.23
CA PHE A 99 -19.86 19.27 30.58
C PHE A 99 -18.71 18.70 29.75
N SER A 100 -18.81 17.40 29.48
CA SER A 100 -17.96 16.67 28.54
C SER A 100 -18.84 15.81 27.64
N VAL A 101 -18.58 15.83 26.34
CA VAL A 101 -19.29 15.00 25.35
C VAL A 101 -18.26 14.34 24.44
N ASN A 102 -18.50 13.08 24.08
CA ASN A 102 -17.73 12.37 23.07
C ASN A 102 -18.49 12.47 21.75
N LEU A 103 -17.89 13.11 20.75
CA LEU A 103 -18.44 13.23 19.40
C LEU A 103 -17.85 12.11 18.53
N GLY A 104 -18.66 11.40 17.75
CA GLY A 104 -18.17 10.34 16.88
C GLY A 104 -18.17 8.94 17.48
N ASP A 105 -18.72 8.75 18.68
CA ASP A 105 -18.68 7.46 19.40
C ASP A 105 -19.59 6.36 18.83
N GLY A 106 -20.52 6.71 17.95
CA GLY A 106 -21.41 5.77 17.27
C GLY A 106 -22.50 5.17 18.14
N SER A 107 -22.47 5.39 19.46
CA SER A 107 -23.49 4.94 20.42
C SER A 107 -24.42 6.07 20.83
N ASP A 108 -23.85 7.16 21.34
CA ASP A 108 -24.61 8.31 21.86
C ASP A 108 -24.60 9.49 20.87
N THR A 109 -23.63 9.48 19.95
CA THR A 109 -23.48 10.43 18.86
C THR A 109 -23.27 9.73 17.53
N ASN A 110 -23.66 10.39 16.44
CA ASN A 110 -23.38 9.91 15.08
C ASN A 110 -21.88 9.65 14.90
N THR A 111 -21.51 8.67 14.08
CA THR A 111 -20.12 8.45 13.67
C THR A 111 -19.60 9.62 12.84
N ILE A 112 -18.36 10.05 13.08
CA ILE A 112 -17.72 11.09 12.26
C ILE A 112 -17.03 10.45 11.06
N ASP A 113 -17.27 10.99 9.86
CA ASP A 113 -16.45 10.67 8.70
C ASP A 113 -15.06 11.30 8.86
N PRO A 114 -13.98 10.51 8.96
CA PRO A 114 -12.64 11.04 9.20
C PRO A 114 -12.13 11.95 8.07
N THR A 115 -12.72 11.88 6.87
CA THR A 115 -12.32 12.73 5.74
C THR A 115 -12.56 14.22 6.00
N ILE A 116 -13.44 14.60 6.93
CA ILE A 116 -13.66 16.01 7.28
C ILE A 116 -12.38 16.65 7.85
N PHE A 117 -11.50 15.86 8.49
CA PHE A 117 -10.24 16.32 9.07
C PHE A 117 -9.12 16.51 8.05
N GLN A 118 -9.38 16.26 6.77
CA GLN A 118 -8.46 16.65 5.69
C GLN A 118 -8.53 18.16 5.42
N SER A 119 -9.57 18.85 5.92
CA SER A 119 -9.71 20.31 5.86
C SER A 119 -9.00 20.98 7.04
N ASN A 120 -8.35 22.12 6.77
CA ASN A 120 -7.73 22.96 7.81
C ASN A 120 -8.73 23.93 8.49
N ASN A 121 -9.98 23.97 8.01
CA ASN A 121 -11.00 24.90 8.47
C ASN A 121 -12.22 24.12 8.97
N LEU A 122 -12.23 23.86 10.28
CA LEU A 122 -13.34 23.18 10.96
C LEU A 122 -13.78 24.02 12.17
N PHE A 123 -15.10 24.19 12.31
CA PHE A 123 -15.69 25.01 13.37
C PHE A 123 -16.83 24.26 14.05
N LEU A 124 -16.73 24.11 15.37
CA LEU A 124 -17.78 23.53 16.20
C LEU A 124 -18.82 24.60 16.56
N GLY A 125 -20.04 24.37 16.09
CA GLY A 125 -21.25 25.05 16.51
C GLY A 125 -21.92 24.34 17.69
N VAL A 126 -22.44 25.13 18.61
CA VAL A 126 -23.11 24.66 19.82
C VAL A 126 -24.41 25.46 20.00
N THR A 127 -25.52 24.74 20.14
CA THR A 127 -26.84 25.32 20.44
C THR A 127 -27.38 24.62 21.68
N VAL A 128 -27.78 25.39 22.70
CA VAL A 128 -28.26 24.86 23.99
C VAL A 128 -29.75 25.13 24.09
N GLU A 129 -30.54 24.09 24.35
CA GLU A 129 -32.00 24.16 24.45
C GLU A 129 -32.62 24.90 23.26
N SER A 130 -33.38 25.96 23.52
CA SER A 130 -34.05 26.79 22.52
C SER A 130 -33.26 28.04 22.11
N ASP A 131 -32.03 28.20 22.59
CA ASP A 131 -31.23 29.38 22.28
C ASP A 131 -30.79 29.38 20.81
N SER A 132 -30.38 30.55 20.31
CA SER A 132 -29.69 30.63 19.02
C SER A 132 -28.31 29.97 19.12
N GLU A 133 -27.81 29.40 18.01
CA GLU A 133 -26.44 28.88 17.91
C GLU A 133 -25.43 29.92 18.39
N MET A 134 -24.49 29.51 19.24
CA MET A 134 -23.47 30.39 19.78
C MET A 134 -22.57 30.92 18.66
N THR A 135 -22.29 32.22 18.67
CA THR A 135 -21.44 32.89 17.66
C THR A 135 -20.32 33.69 18.34
N PRO A 136 -19.07 33.66 17.80
CA PRO A 136 -18.62 32.83 16.68
C PRO A 136 -18.47 31.35 17.08
N ARG A 137 -18.59 30.44 16.10
CA ARG A 137 -18.32 29.02 16.31
C ARG A 137 -16.87 28.79 16.75
N LYS A 138 -16.64 27.74 17.55
CA LYS A 138 -15.30 27.43 18.06
C LYS A 138 -14.48 26.70 16.99
N GLN A 139 -13.42 27.33 16.51
CA GLN A 139 -12.48 26.67 15.60
C GLN A 139 -11.84 25.44 16.26
N LEU A 140 -11.88 24.31 15.55
CA LEU A 140 -11.17 23.09 15.90
C LEU A 140 -9.76 23.19 15.30
N ASN A 141 -8.77 23.30 16.18
CA ASN A 141 -7.36 23.41 15.79
C ASN A 141 -6.65 22.08 16.02
N ASN A 142 -5.60 21.85 15.24
CA ASN A 142 -4.71 20.72 15.47
C ASN A 142 -3.93 20.89 16.78
N VAL A 143 -3.65 19.79 17.47
CA VAL A 143 -2.77 19.79 18.67
C VAL A 143 -1.31 19.66 18.23
N GLY A 144 -0.38 20.30 18.96
CA GLY A 144 1.03 20.42 18.53
C GLY A 144 1.69 19.09 18.15
N PHE A 145 1.45 18.02 18.91
CA PHE A 145 2.01 16.70 18.60
C PHE A 145 1.31 15.97 17.45
N ALA A 146 0.07 16.31 17.12
CA ALA A 146 -0.64 15.71 15.99
C ALA A 146 -0.16 16.26 14.64
N TYR A 147 0.64 17.34 14.60
CA TYR A 147 1.39 17.70 13.40
C TYR A 147 2.38 16.61 12.99
N ASN A 148 2.90 15.82 13.92
CA ASN A 148 3.76 14.68 13.57
C ASN A 148 2.99 13.61 12.78
N ALA A 149 1.66 13.54 12.85
CA ALA A 149 0.89 12.58 12.06
C ALA A 149 0.88 12.92 10.55
N LEU A 150 1.19 14.17 10.18
CA LEU A 150 1.40 14.56 8.78
C LEU A 150 2.73 14.03 8.21
N TYR A 151 3.62 13.53 9.07
CA TYR A 151 4.98 13.18 8.72
C TYR A 151 5.35 11.80 9.24
N LEU A 152 5.64 10.83 8.37
CA LEU A 152 6.33 9.62 8.82
C LEU A 152 7.80 9.97 9.02
N SER A 153 8.26 10.11 10.27
CA SER A 153 9.64 10.52 10.59
C SER A 153 10.06 11.88 9.99
N GLY A 154 9.15 12.86 9.95
CA GLY A 154 9.43 14.19 9.38
C GLY A 154 9.23 14.30 7.87
N LEU A 155 8.68 13.26 7.23
CA LEU A 155 8.58 13.16 5.78
C LEU A 155 7.14 13.25 5.25
N ALA A 156 6.89 14.14 4.30
CA ALA A 156 5.59 14.27 3.63
C ALA A 156 5.47 13.31 2.44
N THR A 157 4.25 12.92 2.09
CA THR A 157 3.94 12.15 0.88
C THR A 157 4.00 13.02 -0.38
N SER A 158 4.42 12.48 -1.52
CA SER A 158 4.36 13.16 -2.82
C SER A 158 4.09 12.17 -3.95
N THR A 159 3.24 12.55 -4.90
CA THR A 159 3.00 11.84 -6.17
C THR A 159 3.89 12.35 -7.31
N ALA A 160 4.51 13.54 -7.16
CA ALA A 160 5.30 14.19 -8.21
C ALA A 160 6.82 14.05 -8.01
N GLY A 161 7.25 13.48 -6.88
CA GLY A 161 8.66 13.46 -6.47
C GLY A 161 9.16 14.80 -5.94
N GLY A 162 10.48 14.99 -5.89
CA GLY A 162 11.13 16.22 -5.43
C GLY A 162 12.65 16.11 -5.24
N THR A 163 13.30 17.23 -4.91
CA THR A 163 14.75 17.30 -4.59
C THR A 163 15.08 16.99 -3.12
N GLY A 164 14.05 16.90 -2.27
CA GLY A 164 14.17 16.44 -0.88
C GLY A 164 13.72 15.00 -0.73
N ALA A 165 13.93 14.42 0.46
CA ALA A 165 13.31 13.15 0.80
C ALA A 165 11.78 13.32 0.85
N TYR A 166 11.03 12.28 0.47
CA TYR A 166 9.57 12.21 0.56
C TYR A 166 9.12 10.74 0.65
N ILE A 167 7.89 10.50 1.10
CA ILE A 167 7.26 9.18 1.03
C ILE A 167 6.60 9.05 -0.34
N PRO A 168 6.95 8.06 -1.18
CA PRO A 168 6.26 7.85 -2.45
C PRO A 168 4.78 7.53 -2.20
N ALA A 169 3.88 8.25 -2.86
CA ALA A 169 2.47 7.91 -2.89
C ALA A 169 2.14 7.21 -4.22
N ALA A 170 1.29 6.18 -4.16
CA ALA A 170 0.75 5.56 -5.36
C ALA A 170 -0.19 6.54 -6.10
N LEU A 171 -0.30 6.37 -7.42
CA LEU A 171 -1.29 7.04 -8.25
C LEU A 171 -2.68 6.39 -8.09
N ASP A 172 -3.72 7.04 -8.62
CA ASP A 172 -5.11 6.54 -8.55
C ASP A 172 -5.30 5.17 -9.24
N ASN A 173 -4.41 4.81 -10.17
CA ASN A 173 -4.39 3.50 -10.82
C ASN A 173 -3.59 2.43 -10.03
N GLY A 174 -3.01 2.80 -8.88
CA GLY A 174 -2.21 1.93 -8.02
C GLY A 174 -0.70 1.92 -8.32
N ASP A 175 -0.25 2.65 -9.33
CA ASP A 175 1.17 2.64 -9.73
C ASP A 175 2.04 3.46 -8.78
N PHE A 176 3.27 2.99 -8.55
CA PHE A 176 4.35 3.81 -8.02
C PHE A 176 5.21 4.33 -9.16
N VAL A 177 5.36 5.65 -9.27
CA VAL A 177 6.17 6.28 -10.31
C VAL A 177 7.34 7.01 -9.67
N PHE A 178 8.55 6.63 -10.06
CA PHE A 178 9.80 7.25 -9.61
C PHE A 178 10.34 8.17 -10.72
N THR A 179 10.18 9.48 -10.55
CA THR A 179 10.59 10.52 -11.54
C THR A 179 11.83 11.31 -11.12
N GLY A 180 12.54 10.87 -10.07
CA GLY A 180 13.75 11.54 -9.59
C GLY A 180 14.83 11.63 -10.66
N THR A 181 15.76 12.58 -10.49
CA THR A 181 16.95 12.65 -11.35
C THR A 181 18.06 11.77 -10.76
N PRO A 182 18.63 10.80 -11.50
CA PRO A 182 19.80 10.07 -11.04
C PRO A 182 20.96 11.01 -10.67
N THR A 183 21.71 10.67 -9.63
CA THR A 183 22.71 11.58 -9.03
C THR A 183 24.16 11.18 -9.29
N SER A 184 24.42 9.96 -9.75
CA SER A 184 25.76 9.46 -10.09
C SER A 184 25.69 8.27 -11.05
N THR A 185 26.86 7.74 -11.44
CA THR A 185 27.01 6.51 -12.25
C THR A 185 27.05 5.24 -11.41
N GLU A 186 27.11 5.36 -10.08
CA GLU A 186 27.09 4.23 -9.15
C GLU A 186 25.65 3.73 -8.95
N VAL A 187 25.48 2.50 -8.47
CA VAL A 187 24.14 1.92 -8.23
C VAL A 187 23.31 2.79 -7.27
N ALA A 188 23.93 3.37 -6.24
CA ALA A 188 23.30 4.28 -5.29
C ALA A 188 22.86 5.63 -5.90
N GLY A 189 23.32 5.95 -7.12
CA GLY A 189 22.89 7.13 -7.87
C GLY A 189 21.55 6.96 -8.59
N GLY A 190 21.00 5.74 -8.65
CA GLY A 190 19.74 5.44 -9.32
C GLY A 190 18.51 6.00 -8.59
N VAL A 191 17.41 6.17 -9.33
CA VAL A 191 16.12 6.63 -8.77
C VAL A 191 15.47 5.58 -7.85
N LEU A 192 15.78 4.31 -8.09
CA LEU A 192 15.44 3.18 -7.26
C LEU A 192 16.74 2.48 -6.89
N TYR A 193 17.06 2.45 -5.60
CA TYR A 193 18.24 1.79 -5.07
C TYR A 193 17.83 0.64 -4.14
N ILE A 194 18.09 -0.59 -4.57
CA ILE A 194 17.81 -1.81 -3.80
C ILE A 194 19.15 -2.39 -3.38
N ASN A 195 19.48 -2.26 -2.09
CA ASN A 195 20.77 -2.70 -1.55
C ASN A 195 20.62 -3.12 -0.09
N PRO A 196 20.12 -4.34 0.18
CA PRO A 196 20.13 -4.87 1.55
C PRO A 196 21.58 -4.97 2.06
N SER A 197 21.81 -4.79 3.36
CA SER A 197 23.16 -4.89 3.94
C SER A 197 23.77 -6.29 3.86
N SER A 198 22.94 -7.30 3.64
CA SER A 198 23.31 -8.69 3.38
C SER A 198 22.11 -9.40 2.74
N ALA A 199 22.37 -10.37 1.87
CA ALA A 199 21.38 -11.34 1.42
C ALA A 199 22.02 -12.74 1.42
N THR A 200 21.17 -13.78 1.42
CA THR A 200 21.64 -15.17 1.25
C THR A 200 21.78 -15.44 -0.24
N ALA A 201 22.75 -16.26 -0.65
CA ALA A 201 22.91 -16.68 -2.04
C ALA A 201 21.58 -17.14 -2.65
N ASP A 202 21.39 -16.87 -3.94
CA ASP A 202 20.17 -17.11 -4.72
C ASP A 202 18.92 -16.32 -4.28
N TYR A 203 18.98 -15.47 -3.25
CA TYR A 203 17.79 -14.76 -2.77
C TYR A 203 17.44 -13.57 -3.68
N THR A 204 16.14 -13.37 -3.89
CA THR A 204 15.64 -12.29 -4.75
C THR A 204 15.95 -10.90 -4.19
N LEU A 205 16.59 -10.06 -5.00
CA LEU A 205 16.72 -8.61 -4.76
C LEU A 205 15.54 -7.84 -5.38
N LEU A 206 15.17 -8.18 -6.62
CA LEU A 206 14.02 -7.61 -7.33
C LEU A 206 13.20 -8.73 -7.96
N GLY A 207 11.88 -8.75 -7.74
CA GLY A 207 10.98 -9.75 -8.31
C GLY A 207 9.71 -9.15 -8.87
N LEU A 208 9.32 -9.57 -10.07
CA LEU A 208 8.06 -9.24 -10.73
C LEU A 208 7.27 -10.53 -10.99
N ALA A 209 6.01 -10.57 -10.58
CA ALA A 209 5.16 -11.74 -10.70
C ALA A 209 3.71 -11.37 -11.04
N VAL A 210 2.96 -12.32 -11.63
CA VAL A 210 1.52 -12.22 -11.85
C VAL A 210 0.85 -13.42 -11.19
N GLY A 211 -0.04 -13.17 -10.21
CA GLY A 211 -0.68 -14.24 -9.45
C GLY A 211 0.31 -15.15 -8.72
N GLY A 212 1.45 -14.61 -8.28
CA GLY A 212 2.53 -15.38 -7.65
C GLY A 212 3.45 -16.14 -8.62
N THR A 213 3.16 -16.13 -9.93
CA THR A 213 4.05 -16.73 -10.95
C THR A 213 5.11 -15.73 -11.37
N GLU A 214 6.39 -16.09 -11.18
CA GLU A 214 7.56 -15.28 -11.54
C GLU A 214 7.56 -14.91 -13.03
N LYS A 215 7.93 -13.65 -13.32
CA LYS A 215 8.08 -13.12 -14.68
C LYS A 215 9.48 -12.60 -14.94
N PHE A 216 10.04 -11.90 -13.96
CA PHE A 216 11.38 -11.35 -13.98
C PHE A 216 11.95 -11.34 -12.56
N ARG A 217 13.22 -11.69 -12.40
CA ARG A 217 13.93 -11.66 -11.12
C ARG A 217 15.37 -11.25 -11.30
N VAL A 218 15.87 -10.48 -10.34
CA VAL A 218 17.30 -10.29 -10.06
C VAL A 218 17.55 -10.82 -8.66
N ASP A 219 18.55 -11.66 -8.49
CA ASP A 219 18.93 -12.20 -7.18
C ASP A 219 20.26 -11.66 -6.66
N GLU A 220 20.68 -12.17 -5.50
CA GLU A 220 21.86 -11.74 -4.75
C GLU A 220 23.15 -11.92 -5.55
N ASP A 221 23.25 -13.01 -6.31
CA ASP A 221 24.39 -13.32 -7.19
C ASP A 221 24.42 -12.41 -8.44
N GLY A 222 23.35 -11.64 -8.66
CA GLY A 222 23.18 -10.77 -9.83
C GLY A 222 22.64 -11.49 -11.05
N ASP A 223 22.15 -12.72 -10.88
CA ASP A 223 21.54 -13.48 -11.97
C ASP A 223 20.20 -12.85 -12.35
N ILE A 224 19.95 -12.81 -13.66
CA ILE A 224 18.69 -12.32 -14.21
C ILE A 224 17.90 -13.51 -14.75
N PHE A 225 16.71 -13.71 -14.20
CA PHE A 225 15.73 -14.62 -14.77
C PHE A 225 14.63 -13.84 -15.50
N ALA A 226 14.27 -14.27 -16.70
CA ALA A 226 13.14 -13.76 -17.45
C ALA A 226 12.36 -14.92 -18.07
N SER A 227 11.08 -15.07 -17.72
CA SER A 227 10.23 -16.18 -18.19
C SER A 227 9.81 -16.10 -19.66
N GLY A 228 10.04 -14.95 -20.30
CA GLY A 228 9.63 -14.67 -21.68
C GLY A 228 10.78 -14.21 -22.55
N THR A 229 10.47 -13.73 -23.76
CA THR A 229 11.47 -13.22 -24.70
C THR A 229 12.13 -11.94 -24.18
N MET A 230 13.46 -11.90 -24.21
CA MET A 230 14.23 -10.68 -23.99
C MET A 230 14.55 -10.02 -25.33
N ASN A 231 14.08 -8.77 -25.52
CA ASN A 231 14.42 -7.95 -26.70
C ASN A 231 15.52 -6.95 -26.32
N ILE A 232 16.67 -7.02 -26.97
CA ILE A 232 17.85 -6.21 -26.64
C ILE A 232 18.20 -5.36 -27.86
N ALA A 233 18.20 -4.03 -27.68
CA ALA A 233 18.56 -3.09 -28.75
C ALA A 233 20.08 -2.88 -28.89
N GLY A 234 20.84 -3.23 -27.85
CA GLY A 234 22.29 -3.13 -27.80
C GLY A 234 23.00 -4.48 -27.86
N ASN A 235 24.26 -4.49 -27.43
CA ASN A 235 25.09 -5.70 -27.39
C ASN A 235 24.81 -6.51 -26.10
N ILE A 236 24.95 -7.83 -26.18
CA ILE A 236 25.21 -8.69 -25.02
C ILE A 236 26.73 -8.81 -24.90
N MET A 237 27.31 -8.36 -23.79
CA MET A 237 28.75 -8.41 -23.55
C MET A 237 29.05 -9.13 -22.24
N PRO A 238 30.05 -10.03 -22.20
CA PRO A 238 30.53 -10.57 -20.94
C PRO A 238 31.34 -9.51 -20.19
N HIS A 239 31.43 -9.63 -18.87
CA HIS A 239 32.26 -8.73 -18.05
C HIS A 239 33.76 -8.88 -18.35
N SER A 240 34.18 -10.09 -18.72
CA SER A 240 35.57 -10.40 -19.05
C SER A 240 35.63 -11.35 -20.24
N ASN A 241 36.62 -11.13 -21.11
CA ASN A 241 36.85 -11.99 -22.26
C ASN A 241 37.12 -13.42 -21.80
N ASN A 242 36.51 -14.38 -22.50
CA ASN A 242 36.70 -15.83 -22.29
C ASN A 242 36.27 -16.34 -20.89
N SER A 243 35.50 -15.54 -20.13
CA SER A 243 35.03 -15.93 -18.79
C SER A 243 33.60 -16.44 -18.76
N SER A 244 32.80 -16.15 -19.78
CA SER A 244 31.36 -16.45 -19.79
C SER A 244 30.96 -17.00 -21.15
N ASP A 245 30.17 -18.07 -21.11
CA ASP A 245 29.56 -18.68 -22.28
C ASP A 245 28.16 -18.09 -22.54
N LEU A 246 27.70 -18.18 -23.78
CA LEU A 246 26.31 -17.95 -24.14
C LEU A 246 25.56 -19.30 -24.14
N GLY A 247 24.92 -19.61 -23.03
CA GLY A 247 24.29 -20.90 -22.77
C GLY A 247 25.23 -21.90 -22.08
N SER A 248 24.79 -23.14 -21.95
CA SER A 248 25.58 -24.25 -21.39
C SER A 248 25.21 -25.57 -22.06
N ALA A 249 25.93 -26.65 -21.75
CA ALA A 249 25.63 -27.99 -22.26
C ALA A 249 24.21 -28.48 -21.91
N SER A 250 23.64 -27.99 -20.81
CA SER A 250 22.29 -28.33 -20.36
C SER A 250 21.23 -27.31 -20.79
N LEU A 251 21.65 -26.11 -21.20
CA LEU A 251 20.78 -24.98 -21.58
C LEU A 251 21.36 -24.29 -22.81
N SER A 252 21.19 -24.92 -23.97
CA SER A 252 21.65 -24.41 -25.26
C SER A 252 20.54 -23.67 -26.01
N TYR A 253 20.90 -22.65 -26.78
CA TYR A 253 19.99 -22.09 -27.78
C TYR A 253 19.78 -23.11 -28.90
N ASN A 254 18.54 -23.22 -29.39
CA ASN A 254 18.24 -24.08 -30.53
C ASN A 254 18.90 -23.56 -31.81
N ASP A 255 18.78 -22.25 -32.06
CA ASP A 255 19.30 -21.58 -33.25
C ASP A 255 19.91 -20.23 -32.89
N ILE A 256 20.91 -19.80 -33.68
CA ILE A 256 21.46 -18.44 -33.66
C ILE A 256 21.28 -17.84 -35.05
N TYR A 257 20.39 -16.84 -35.17
CA TYR A 257 20.17 -16.10 -36.41
C TYR A 257 20.98 -14.80 -36.38
N ALA A 258 21.95 -14.69 -37.28
CA ALA A 258 22.74 -13.48 -37.48
C ALA A 258 22.60 -13.01 -38.93
N SER A 259 22.30 -11.73 -39.13
CA SER A 259 22.22 -11.12 -40.47
C SER A 259 23.58 -10.68 -41.02
N GLY A 260 24.59 -10.58 -40.15
CA GLY A 260 25.96 -10.19 -40.49
C GLY A 260 26.96 -11.32 -40.23
N THR A 261 28.15 -10.95 -39.79
CA THR A 261 29.23 -11.89 -39.51
C THR A 261 29.12 -12.50 -38.12
N VAL A 262 29.22 -13.84 -38.04
CA VAL A 262 29.46 -14.55 -36.77
C VAL A 262 30.95 -14.86 -36.69
N HIS A 263 31.61 -14.39 -35.64
CA HIS A 263 32.99 -14.78 -35.34
C HIS A 263 32.98 -15.94 -34.34
N LEU A 264 33.48 -17.10 -34.75
CA LEU A 264 33.62 -18.27 -33.88
C LEU A 264 35.09 -18.38 -33.44
N GLY A 265 35.30 -18.32 -32.13
CA GLY A 265 36.61 -18.40 -31.44
C GLY A 265 37.63 -17.31 -31.82
N TYR A 266 37.23 -16.06 -31.70
CA TYR A 266 38.14 -14.92 -31.83
C TYR A 266 39.05 -14.78 -30.60
N ASP A 267 40.38 -14.79 -30.79
CA ASP A 267 41.40 -14.75 -29.73
C ASP A 267 42.17 -13.42 -29.64
N GLY A 268 41.64 -12.34 -30.23
CA GLY A 268 42.30 -11.03 -30.18
C GLY A 268 43.36 -10.79 -31.28
N GLY A 269 43.39 -11.62 -32.33
CA GLY A 269 44.14 -11.34 -33.56
C GLY A 269 45.21 -12.38 -33.94
N ALA A 270 45.22 -13.55 -33.31
CA ALA A 270 46.27 -14.56 -33.47
C ALA A 270 45.75 -15.94 -33.91
N ARG A 271 44.86 -16.05 -34.93
CA ARG A 271 44.46 -17.29 -35.69
C ARG A 271 44.41 -18.59 -34.83
N SER A 272 43.31 -19.26 -34.46
CA SER A 272 41.91 -19.41 -34.91
C SER A 272 41.13 -20.25 -33.83
N PRO A 273 39.81 -20.50 -33.96
CA PRO A 273 39.35 -21.72 -34.61
C PRO A 273 38.34 -21.39 -35.71
N MET A 274 38.73 -21.67 -36.94
CA MET A 274 37.92 -21.34 -38.12
C MET A 274 36.73 -22.32 -38.34
N LEU A 275 36.51 -23.35 -37.50
CA LEU A 275 35.34 -24.27 -37.53
C LEU A 275 35.28 -25.21 -36.30
N LEU A 276 34.05 -25.72 -36.06
CA LEU A 276 33.46 -26.79 -35.21
C LEU A 276 34.33 -27.86 -34.53
N VAL A 277 33.86 -28.32 -33.35
CA VAL A 277 34.35 -29.49 -32.60
C VAL A 277 33.15 -30.17 -31.89
N ASP A 278 32.87 -31.46 -32.15
CA ASP A 278 31.75 -32.24 -31.54
C ASP A 278 32.14 -33.00 -30.23
N GLY A 279 31.28 -33.91 -29.73
CA GLY A 279 31.53 -34.76 -28.54
C GLY A 279 32.55 -35.90 -28.72
N SER A 280 33.06 -36.11 -29.95
CA SER A 280 34.31 -36.79 -30.35
C SER A 280 35.34 -35.81 -31.00
N SER A 281 34.97 -34.53 -31.06
CA SER A 281 35.75 -33.31 -31.21
C SER A 281 36.56 -33.08 -32.49
N THR A 282 36.31 -33.80 -33.59
CA THR A 282 37.06 -33.51 -34.84
C THR A 282 36.52 -32.29 -35.59
N ILE A 283 37.39 -31.29 -35.79
CA ILE A 283 37.24 -30.23 -36.80
C ILE A 283 37.24 -30.87 -38.18
N VAL A 284 36.10 -30.87 -38.88
CA VAL A 284 35.95 -31.59 -40.17
C VAL A 284 36.66 -30.86 -41.33
N ALA A 285 36.80 -29.52 -41.28
CA ALA A 285 37.57 -28.72 -42.24
C ALA A 285 37.74 -27.26 -41.77
N ILE A 286 38.70 -26.53 -42.33
CA ILE A 286 38.82 -25.08 -42.23
C ILE A 286 39.16 -24.58 -43.65
N ALA A 287 38.33 -23.73 -44.26
CA ALA A 287 38.62 -23.13 -45.57
C ALA A 287 39.45 -21.85 -45.40
N SER A 288 40.58 -21.74 -46.12
CA SER A 288 41.38 -20.52 -46.19
C SER A 288 40.75 -19.51 -47.14
N GLY A 289 40.40 -18.33 -46.63
CA GLY A 289 40.22 -17.09 -47.39
C GLY A 289 41.30 -16.10 -46.98
#